data_AF-A0A352HNX8-F1
#
_entry.id   AF-A0A352HNX8-F1
#
_cell.length_a   1.000
_cell.length_b   1.000
_cell.length_c   1.000
_cell.angle_alpha   90.00
_cell.angle_beta   90.00
_cell.angle_gamma   90.00
#
_symmetry.space_group_name_H-M   'P 1'
#
loop_
_entity.id
_entity.type
_entity.pdbx_description
1 polymer ?
#
loop_
_entity_poly.entity_id
_entity_poly.type
_entity_poly.pdbx_seq_one_letter_code
_entity_poly.pdbx_strand_id
1 'polypeptide(L)'
;MNTTGFYDTEDVLFPSNNTLDIPCLRIDRQAGHLAVPLAAYGTGRKMAKAKTVHFYVDDYRFDTLWKLPARLLATGATAIVEPNFSTYDTMPMALGLQFIYKKRWLARYYQENGINVYADLNVSSKFYGC
;
A
#
# COMPACT_ATOMS: atom_id res chain seq x y z
N MET A 1 6.77 -21.59 5.96
CA MET A 1 5.51 -20.93 6.36
C MET A 1 4.47 -21.31 5.31
N ASN A 2 3.33 -21.87 5.75
CA ASN A 2 2.25 -22.26 4.85
C ASN A 2 1.66 -21.00 4.23
N THR A 3 1.79 -20.83 2.91
CA THR A 3 1.32 -19.66 2.17
C THR A 3 -0.15 -19.75 1.76
N THR A 4 -0.85 -20.78 2.23
CA THR A 4 -2.17 -21.22 1.75
C THR A 4 -3.35 -20.33 2.16
N GLY A 5 -3.14 -19.26 2.94
CA GLY A 5 -4.20 -18.34 3.39
C GLY A 5 -4.05 -16.88 2.95
N PHE A 6 -2.99 -16.52 2.22
CA PHE A 6 -2.68 -15.12 1.86
C PHE A 6 -2.95 -14.79 0.38
N TYR A 7 -3.46 -15.76 -0.38
CA TYR A 7 -3.78 -15.62 -1.82
C TYR A 7 -5.29 -15.62 -2.09
N ASP A 8 -6.12 -15.62 -1.05
CA ASP A 8 -7.57 -15.81 -1.16
C ASP A 8 -8.34 -14.48 -1.28
N THR A 9 -7.68 -13.43 -1.77
CA THR A 9 -8.42 -12.27 -2.29
C THR A 9 -8.91 -12.61 -3.67
N GLU A 10 -10.22 -12.69 -3.81
CA GLU A 10 -10.91 -12.86 -5.09
C GLU A 10 -10.41 -11.83 -6.11
N ASP A 11 -10.32 -12.23 -7.38
CA ASP A 11 -9.97 -11.32 -8.48
C ASP A 11 -11.18 -10.43 -8.79
N VAL A 12 -11.25 -9.31 -8.06
CA VAL A 12 -12.39 -8.38 -8.09
C VAL A 12 -11.95 -6.95 -8.34
N LEU A 13 -12.83 -6.19 -8.98
CA LEU A 13 -12.74 -4.75 -8.98
C LEU A 13 -13.14 -4.22 -7.60
N PHE A 14 -12.22 -3.58 -6.89
CA PHE A 14 -12.54 -3.00 -5.59
C PHE A 14 -13.49 -1.81 -5.73
N PRO A 15 -14.39 -1.59 -4.75
CA PRO A 15 -15.26 -0.42 -4.73
C PRO A 15 -14.48 0.90 -4.84
N SER A 16 -14.96 1.78 -5.71
CA SER A 16 -14.45 3.12 -5.98
C SER A 16 -15.58 4.15 -5.88
N ASN A 17 -15.25 5.40 -5.56
CA ASN A 17 -16.16 6.54 -5.55
C ASN A 17 -15.75 7.63 -6.57
N ASN A 18 -14.82 7.31 -7.46
CA ASN A 18 -14.32 8.18 -8.52
C ASN A 18 -14.46 7.48 -9.88
N THR A 19 -14.45 8.27 -10.96
CA THR A 19 -14.62 7.79 -12.34
C THR A 19 -13.41 7.05 -12.91
N LEU A 20 -12.31 6.96 -12.15
CA LEU A 20 -11.05 6.34 -12.56
C LEU A 20 -10.89 4.92 -11.98
N ASP A 21 -11.89 4.44 -11.25
CA ASP A 21 -11.87 3.15 -10.54
C ASP A 21 -10.70 3.01 -9.56
N ILE A 22 -10.19 4.14 -9.05
CA ILE A 22 -9.16 4.14 -8.01
C ILE A 22 -9.81 3.67 -6.70
N PRO A 23 -9.37 2.54 -6.10
CA PRO A 23 -10.06 1.94 -4.97
C PRO A 23 -10.18 2.86 -3.76
N CYS A 24 -11.36 2.87 -3.13
CA CYS A 24 -11.52 3.44 -1.81
C CYS A 24 -10.86 2.54 -0.77
N LEU A 25 -10.25 3.15 0.26
CA LEU A 25 -9.81 2.40 1.44
C LEU A 25 -10.97 2.10 2.37
N ARG A 26 -10.89 0.95 3.03
CA ARG A 26 -11.82 0.48 4.05
C ARG A 26 -11.64 1.27 5.35
N ILE A 27 -12.72 1.90 5.82
CA ILE A 27 -12.72 2.64 7.08
C ILE A 27 -12.55 1.71 8.29
N ASP A 28 -13.10 0.49 8.24
CA ASP A 28 -12.96 -0.53 9.29
C ASP A 28 -11.54 -1.09 9.42
N ARG A 29 -10.65 -0.76 8.47
CA ARG A 29 -9.23 -1.16 8.44
C ARG A 29 -8.29 0.05 8.41
N GLN A 30 -8.74 1.20 8.89
CA GLN A 30 -7.87 2.33 9.13
C GLN A 30 -6.96 2.02 10.33
N ALA A 31 -5.67 2.29 10.19
CA ALA A 31 -4.75 2.16 11.32
C ALA A 31 -4.97 3.30 12.35
N GLY A 32 -5.03 2.92 13.63
CA GLY A 32 -5.24 3.84 14.75
C GLY A 32 -3.92 4.39 15.28
N HIS A 33 -3.55 4.02 16.51
CA HIS A 33 -2.25 4.40 17.08
C HIS A 33 -1.11 3.58 16.49
N LEU A 34 0.07 4.22 16.36
CA LEU A 34 1.28 3.58 15.85
C LEU A 34 1.69 2.37 16.70
N ALA A 35 1.63 1.18 16.10
CA ALA A 35 2.12 -0.05 16.72
C ALA A 35 3.63 -0.20 16.46
N VAL A 36 4.43 -0.20 17.52
CA VAL A 36 5.88 -0.41 17.45
C VAL A 36 6.23 -1.90 17.62
N PRO A 37 7.36 -2.39 17.07
CA PRO A 37 8.39 -1.65 16.34
C PRO A 37 7.93 -1.19 14.95
N LEU A 38 8.33 0.03 14.58
CA LEU A 38 8.19 0.57 13.22
C LEU A 38 9.48 0.26 12.44
N ALA A 39 9.34 -0.19 11.19
CA ALA A 39 10.49 -0.41 10.32
C ALA A 39 10.21 -0.06 8.85
N ALA A 40 11.26 0.38 8.15
CA ALA A 40 11.19 0.63 6.72
C ALA A 40 11.12 -0.68 5.93
N TYR A 41 10.36 -0.67 4.83
CA TYR A 41 10.28 -1.79 3.90
C TYR A 41 11.67 -2.15 3.33
N GLY A 42 11.99 -3.44 3.33
CA GLY A 42 13.27 -3.95 2.85
C GLY A 42 14.44 -3.89 3.84
N THR A 43 14.21 -3.59 5.13
CA THR A 43 15.26 -3.60 6.19
C THR A 43 15.56 -4.97 6.79
N GLY A 44 15.23 -6.05 6.08
CA GLY A 44 15.56 -7.43 6.45
C GLY A 44 15.05 -7.81 7.86
N ARG A 45 15.98 -8.19 8.75
CA ARG A 45 15.67 -8.67 10.10
C ARG A 45 14.91 -7.66 10.97
N LYS A 46 15.05 -6.35 10.72
CA LYS A 46 14.29 -5.32 11.44
C LYS A 46 12.81 -5.37 11.06
N MET A 47 12.52 -5.42 9.75
CA MET A 47 11.16 -5.55 9.22
C MET A 47 10.48 -6.84 9.69
N ALA A 48 11.20 -7.95 9.78
CA ALA A 48 10.66 -9.23 10.25
C ALA A 48 10.18 -9.22 11.73
N LYS A 49 10.55 -8.19 12.51
CA LYS A 49 10.10 -7.99 13.90
C LYS A 49 9.13 -6.81 14.03
N ALA A 50 8.81 -6.14 12.93
CA ALA A 50 8.02 -4.92 12.95
C ALA A 50 6.53 -5.23 13.10
N LYS A 51 5.84 -4.41 13.89
CA LYS A 51 4.37 -4.38 13.94
C LYS A 51 3.81 -3.45 12.86
N THR A 52 4.52 -2.36 12.59
CA THR A 52 4.19 -1.43 11.52
C THR A 52 5.33 -1.33 10.50
N VAL A 53 5.00 -1.42 9.22
CA VAL A 53 5.96 -1.21 8.11
C VAL A 53 5.64 0.11 7.40
N HIS A 54 6.65 0.92 7.10
CA HIS A 54 6.50 2.13 6.30
C HIS A 54 7.29 2.07 4.98
N PHE A 55 6.86 2.89 4.02
CA PHE A 55 7.39 2.92 2.67
C PHE A 55 8.07 4.25 2.30
N TYR A 56 8.53 5.02 3.28
CA TYR A 56 9.46 6.14 3.04
C TYR A 56 10.87 5.61 2.67
N VAL A 57 10.96 4.97 1.51
CA VAL A 57 12.14 4.36 0.87
C VAL A 57 12.02 4.54 -0.65
N ASP A 58 13.06 4.16 -1.40
CA ASP A 58 13.06 4.33 -2.86
C ASP A 58 11.95 3.54 -3.59
N ASP A 59 11.24 4.21 -4.50
CA ASP A 59 10.08 3.68 -5.22
C ASP A 59 10.34 2.39 -6.01
N TYR A 60 11.55 2.18 -6.52
CA TYR A 60 11.88 0.97 -7.29
C TYR A 60 11.64 -0.31 -6.47
N ARG A 61 11.65 -0.22 -5.13
CA ARG A 61 11.35 -1.35 -4.25
C ARG A 61 9.88 -1.77 -4.34
N PHE A 62 8.99 -0.86 -4.73
CA PHE A 62 7.56 -1.12 -4.84
C PHE A 62 7.20 -1.85 -6.14
N ASP A 63 8.06 -1.85 -7.16
CA ASP A 63 7.81 -2.66 -8.37
C ASP A 63 7.70 -4.15 -8.06
N THR A 64 8.53 -4.63 -7.13
CA THR A 64 8.45 -6.02 -6.67
C THR A 64 7.19 -6.24 -5.83
N LEU A 65 6.79 -5.24 -5.06
CA LEU A 65 5.58 -5.27 -4.24
C LEU A 65 4.32 -5.31 -5.12
N TRP A 66 4.28 -4.50 -6.18
CA TRP A 66 3.21 -4.48 -7.17
C TRP A 66 3.07 -5.81 -7.89
N LYS A 67 4.19 -6.42 -8.28
CA LYS A 67 4.19 -7.73 -8.96
C LYS A 67 3.83 -8.89 -8.05
N LEU A 68 4.18 -8.82 -6.76
CA LEU A 68 3.92 -9.88 -5.79
C LEU A 68 3.54 -9.30 -4.41
N PRO A 69 2.31 -8.79 -4.27
CA PRO A 69 1.89 -8.06 -3.07
C PRO A 69 1.88 -8.94 -1.82
N ALA A 70 1.60 -10.25 -1.97
CA ALA A 70 1.60 -11.24 -0.91
C ALA A 70 2.93 -11.34 -0.12
N ARG A 71 4.06 -10.88 -0.67
CA ARG A 71 5.35 -10.88 0.05
C ARG A 71 5.30 -10.08 1.35
N LEU A 72 4.54 -9.00 1.38
CA LEU A 72 4.40 -8.18 2.59
C LEU A 72 3.61 -8.91 3.67
N LEU A 73 2.62 -9.72 3.29
CA LEU A 73 1.80 -10.50 4.22
C LEU A 73 2.65 -11.49 5.03
N ALA A 74 3.68 -12.06 4.39
CA ALA A 74 4.63 -12.97 5.05
C ALA A 74 5.50 -12.29 6.13
N THR A 75 5.50 -10.96 6.23
CA THR A 75 6.26 -10.24 7.27
C THR A 75 5.62 -10.30 8.66
N GLY A 76 4.32 -10.63 8.74
CA GLY A 76 3.56 -10.60 9.99
C GLY A 76 3.26 -9.19 10.51
N ALA A 77 3.47 -8.16 9.69
CA ALA A 77 3.08 -6.79 10.01
C ALA A 77 1.55 -6.70 10.23
N THR A 78 1.14 -6.02 11.30
CA THR A 78 -0.27 -5.81 11.63
C THR A 78 -0.80 -4.51 11.06
N ALA A 79 0.10 -3.57 10.76
CA ALA A 79 -0.24 -2.30 10.13
C ALA A 79 0.84 -1.87 9.13
N ILE A 80 0.46 -1.05 8.16
CA ILE A 80 1.38 -0.44 7.21
C ILE A 80 1.04 1.02 6.95
N VAL A 81 2.04 1.82 6.59
CA VAL A 81 1.79 3.06 5.84
C VAL A 81 1.50 2.67 4.39
N GLU A 82 0.61 3.38 3.71
CA GLU A 82 0.32 3.14 2.29
C GLU A 82 1.61 3.22 1.43
N PRO A 83 1.86 2.26 0.51
CA PRO A 83 3.03 2.27 -0.35
C PRO A 83 2.90 3.37 -1.40
N ASN A 84 3.47 4.54 -1.13
CA ASN A 84 3.25 5.74 -1.91
C ASN A 84 4.37 5.98 -2.93
N PHE A 85 4.03 5.86 -4.21
CA PHE A 85 4.95 6.17 -5.31
C PHE A 85 5.11 7.69 -5.45
N SER A 86 6.35 8.14 -5.61
CA SER A 86 6.67 9.55 -5.81
C SER A 86 6.07 10.07 -7.12
N THR A 87 5.48 11.26 -7.05
CA THR A 87 4.90 11.96 -8.20
C THR A 87 5.51 13.36 -8.31
N TYR A 88 5.55 13.89 -9.53
CA TYR A 88 6.16 15.19 -9.83
C TYR A 88 5.24 16.01 -10.73
N ASP A 89 5.32 17.35 -10.68
CA ASP A 89 4.45 18.21 -11.49
C ASP A 89 4.71 18.04 -13.01
N THR A 90 5.93 17.66 -13.38
CA THR A 90 6.33 17.34 -14.75
C THR A 90 5.90 15.95 -15.22
N MET A 91 5.41 15.09 -14.32
CA MET A 91 4.97 13.73 -14.66
C MET A 91 3.73 13.78 -15.57
N PRO A 92 3.66 12.96 -16.64
CA PRO A 92 2.45 12.82 -17.44
C PRO A 92 1.25 12.38 -16.59
N MET A 93 0.06 12.91 -16.89
CA MET A 93 -1.16 12.60 -16.13
C MET A 93 -1.42 11.09 -16.04
N ALA A 94 -1.29 10.38 -17.16
CA ALA A 94 -1.51 8.94 -17.21
C ALA A 94 -0.58 8.16 -16.26
N LEU A 95 0.68 8.57 -16.15
CA LEU A 95 1.65 7.90 -15.27
C LEU A 95 1.38 8.20 -13.80
N GLY A 96 1.07 9.45 -13.46
CA GLY A 96 0.72 9.81 -12.08
C GLY A 96 -0.57 9.15 -11.61
N LEU A 97 -1.60 9.09 -12.47
CA LEU A 97 -2.83 8.34 -12.17
C LEU A 97 -2.56 6.84 -11.98
N GLN A 98 -1.69 6.25 -12.79
CA GLN A 98 -1.27 4.86 -12.58
C GLN A 98 -0.60 4.66 -11.20
N PHE A 99 0.25 5.60 -10.78
CA PHE A 99 0.92 5.53 -9.48
C PHE A 99 -0.06 5.67 -8.31
N ILE A 100 -1.03 6.58 -8.42
CA ILE A 100 -2.12 6.74 -7.44
C ILE A 100 -2.99 5.49 -7.38
N TYR A 101 -3.34 4.92 -8.54
CA TYR A 101 -4.06 3.65 -8.62
C TYR A 101 -3.29 2.53 -7.91
N LYS A 102 -2.00 2.36 -8.24
CA LYS A 102 -1.16 1.29 -7.67
C LYS A 102 -1.09 1.37 -6.14
N LYS A 103 -0.87 2.57 -5.57
CA LYS A 103 -0.79 2.71 -4.11
C LYS A 103 -2.11 2.37 -3.42
N ARG A 104 -3.24 2.84 -3.98
CA ARG A 104 -4.58 2.60 -3.43
C ARG A 104 -4.98 1.13 -3.55
N TRP A 105 -4.68 0.51 -4.69
CA TRP A 105 -4.94 -0.91 -4.90
C TRP A 105 -4.12 -1.78 -3.95
N LEU A 106 -2.81 -1.50 -3.78
CA LEU A 106 -1.98 -2.26 -2.83
C LEU A 106 -2.50 -2.11 -1.40
N ALA A 107 -2.78 -0.87 -0.97
CA ALA A 107 -3.35 -0.62 0.35
C ALA A 107 -4.68 -1.36 0.55
N ARG A 108 -5.58 -1.32 -0.43
CA ARG A 108 -6.86 -2.02 -0.37
C ARG A 108 -6.67 -3.54 -0.29
N TYR A 109 -5.80 -4.11 -1.12
CA TYR A 109 -5.43 -5.53 -1.07
C TYR A 109 -4.94 -5.93 0.33
N TYR A 110 -4.11 -5.11 0.97
CA TYR A 110 -3.63 -5.39 2.33
C TYR A 110 -4.74 -5.31 3.38
N GLN A 111 -5.70 -4.38 3.23
CA GLN A 111 -6.87 -4.31 4.11
C GLN A 111 -7.76 -5.55 4.00
N GLU A 112 -7.99 -6.06 2.78
CA GLU A 112 -8.73 -7.31 2.58
C GLU A 112 -8.02 -8.50 3.24
N ASN A 113 -6.69 -8.48 3.30
CA ASN A 113 -5.86 -9.47 3.99
C ASN A 113 -5.64 -9.16 5.49
N GLY A 114 -6.44 -8.27 6.08
CA GLY A 114 -6.48 -8.03 7.52
C GLY A 114 -5.42 -7.07 8.08
N ILE A 115 -4.63 -6.43 7.23
CA ILE A 115 -3.65 -5.41 7.64
C ILE A 115 -4.35 -4.06 7.77
N ASN A 116 -4.08 -3.34 8.85
CA ASN A 116 -4.56 -1.96 9.00
C ASN A 116 -3.66 -0.97 8.25
N VAL A 117 -4.23 0.04 7.60
CA VAL A 117 -3.47 0.97 6.75
C VAL A 117 -3.55 2.40 7.27
N TYR A 118 -2.40 3.07 7.39
CA TYR A 118 -2.31 4.52 7.45
C TYR A 118 -2.35 5.07 6.02
N ALA A 119 -3.39 5.82 5.69
CA ALA A 119 -3.47 6.48 4.39
C ALA A 119 -2.34 7.50 4.24
N ASP A 120 -1.70 7.50 3.07
CA ASP A 120 -0.69 8.50 2.71
C ASP A 120 -1.28 9.39 1.60
N LEU A 121 -1.35 10.69 1.86
CA LEU A 121 -1.92 11.68 0.94
C LEU A 121 -0.86 12.42 0.12
N ASN A 122 0.43 12.10 0.29
CA ASN A 122 1.49 12.79 -0.41
C ASN A 122 1.42 12.48 -1.92
N VAL A 123 1.19 13.52 -2.72
CA VAL A 123 1.30 13.53 -4.18
C VAL A 123 1.74 14.93 -4.61
N SER A 124 2.25 15.08 -5.82
CA SER A 124 2.54 16.40 -6.38
C SER A 124 1.25 17.22 -6.56
N SER A 125 1.38 18.55 -6.50
CA SER A 125 0.25 19.49 -6.51
C SER A 125 -0.71 19.30 -7.69
N LYS A 126 -0.16 18.90 -8.84
CA LYS A 126 -0.89 18.57 -10.07
C LYS A 126 -1.96 17.48 -9.87
N PHE A 127 -1.81 16.62 -8.87
CA PHE A 127 -2.67 15.46 -8.63
C PHE A 127 -3.62 15.60 -7.44
N TYR A 128 -3.72 16.78 -6.80
CA TYR A 128 -4.59 16.96 -5.62
C TYR A 128 -6.08 16.74 -5.87
N GLY A 129 -6.55 16.85 -7.12
CA GLY A 129 -7.94 16.61 -7.50
C GLY A 129 -8.20 15.25 -8.14
N CYS A 130 -7.21 14.35 -8.13
CA CYS A 130 -7.29 13.02 -8.75
C CYS A 130 -7.77 11.94 -7.76
#